data_AF-A0A2U0AF07-F1
#
_entry.id   AF-A0A2U0AF07-F1
#
_cell.length_a   1.000
_cell.length_b   1.000
_cell.length_c   1.000
_cell.angle_alpha   90.00
_cell.angle_beta   90.00
_cell.angle_gamma   90.00
#
_symmetry.space_group_name_H-M   'P 1'
#
loop_
_entity.id
_entity.type
_entity.pdbx_description
1 polymer ?
#
loop_
_entity_poly.entity_id
_entity_poly.type
_entity_poly.pdbx_seq_one_letter_code
_entity_poly.pdbx_strand_id
1 'polypeptide(L)'
;MTITIGIITIILGLIGWVGQTLAVFNNDLATKLGLSETEEVMNPTMLAFERFSMGIMDFLLMWILPVSGYLMIIGNAWWPVFALVGGAVYLYIPGCFTITRIVLGKRGLKIGTRSAQITAYVLAVLWTVDALVMMSLAINELNL
;
A
#
# COMPACT_ATOMS: atom_id res chain seq x y z
N MET A 1 13.04 9.76 17.56
CA MET A 1 13.00 9.75 16.08
C MET A 1 12.60 8.38 15.56
N THR A 2 13.38 7.33 15.86
CA THR A 2 13.11 5.92 15.49
C THR A 2 11.73 5.41 15.91
N ILE A 3 11.30 5.67 17.15
CA ILE A 3 9.97 5.28 17.64
C ILE A 3 8.85 5.96 16.82
N THR A 4 8.97 7.27 16.56
CA THR A 4 7.98 8.04 15.82
C THR A 4 7.85 7.54 14.38
N ILE A 5 8.98 7.31 13.71
CA ILE A 5 9.00 6.78 12.34
C ILE A 5 8.37 5.39 12.32
N GLY A 6 8.79 4.49 13.22
CA GLY A 6 8.20 3.16 13.32
C GLY A 6 6.68 3.16 13.53
N ILE A 7 6.15 4.07 14.37
CA ILE A 7 4.69 4.21 14.57
C ILE A 7 4.01 4.69 13.28
N ILE A 8 4.57 5.70 12.60
CA ILE A 8 4.02 6.20 11.33
C ILE A 8 3.99 5.10 10.28
N THR A 9 5.09 4.35 10.14
CA THR A 9 5.21 3.23 9.19
C THR A 9 4.20 2.12 9.49
N ILE A 10 3.98 1.77 10.76
CA ILE A 10 2.94 0.81 11.14
C ILE A 10 1.56 1.31 10.72
N ILE A 11 1.20 2.55 11.05
CA ILE A 11 -0.13 3.10 10.75
C ILE A 11 -0.36 3.15 9.24
N LEU A 12 0.57 3.76 8.49
CA LEU A 12 0.44 3.89 7.04
C LEU A 12 0.42 2.52 6.37
N GLY A 13 1.30 1.61 6.79
CA GLY A 13 1.34 0.28 6.21
C GLY A 13 0.07 -0.53 6.49
N LEU A 14 -0.46 -0.46 7.72
CA LEU A 14 -1.70 -1.15 8.08
C LEU A 14 -2.93 -0.60 7.35
N ILE A 15 -2.99 0.71 7.05
CA ILE A 15 -4.09 1.25 6.22
C ILE A 15 -4.15 0.53 4.87
N GLY A 16 -3.00 0.37 4.21
CA GLY A 16 -2.92 -0.34 2.93
C GLY A 16 -3.25 -1.83 3.08
N TRP A 17 -2.56 -2.52 3.99
CA TRP A 17 -2.70 -3.97 4.15
C TRP A 17 -4.11 -4.37 4.60
N VAL A 18 -4.69 -3.69 5.59
CA VAL A 18 -6.07 -3.96 6.06
C VAL A 18 -7.08 -3.62 4.97
N GLY A 19 -6.91 -2.48 4.29
CA GLY A 19 -7.79 -2.08 3.19
C GLY A 19 -7.88 -3.14 2.10
N GLN A 20 -6.73 -3.67 1.69
CA GLN A 20 -6.65 -4.70 0.65
C GLN A 20 -7.16 -6.05 1.12
N THR A 21 -6.86 -6.42 2.37
CA THR A 21 -7.41 -7.63 3.01
C THR A 21 -8.94 -7.59 2.97
N LEU A 22 -9.55 -6.46 3.32
CA LEU A 22 -11.00 -6.30 3.24
C LEU A 22 -11.50 -6.35 1.79
N ALA A 23 -10.83 -5.69 0.85
CA ALA A 23 -11.24 -5.69 -0.56
C ALA A 23 -11.27 -7.10 -1.19
N VAL A 24 -10.33 -7.97 -0.78
CA VAL A 24 -10.23 -9.36 -1.21
C VAL A 24 -11.29 -10.24 -0.54
N PHE A 25 -11.32 -10.25 0.80
CA PHE A 25 -12.04 -11.26 1.58
C PHE A 25 -13.43 -10.82 2.05
N ASN A 26 -13.72 -9.51 2.08
CA ASN A 26 -15.02 -8.97 2.48
C ASN A 26 -15.31 -7.65 1.75
N ASN A 27 -15.54 -7.74 0.44
CA ASN A 27 -15.71 -6.56 -0.41
C ASN A 27 -16.94 -5.72 -0.05
N ASP A 28 -18.00 -6.33 0.48
CA ASP A 28 -19.17 -5.61 0.98
C ASP A 28 -18.81 -4.67 2.14
N LEU A 29 -17.92 -5.11 3.03
CA LEU A 29 -17.39 -4.23 4.09
C LEU A 29 -16.42 -3.20 3.52
N ALA A 30 -15.54 -3.60 2.61
CA ALA A 30 -14.56 -2.70 2.00
C ALA A 30 -15.25 -1.54 1.25
N THR A 31 -16.32 -1.82 0.50
CA THR A 31 -17.11 -0.80 -0.21
C THR A 31 -17.84 0.12 0.75
N LYS A 32 -18.46 -0.41 1.81
CA LYS A 32 -19.10 0.40 2.86
C LYS A 32 -18.13 1.35 3.56
N LEU A 33 -16.87 0.94 3.73
CA LEU A 33 -15.81 1.74 4.33
C LEU A 33 -15.11 2.68 3.32
N GLY A 34 -15.50 2.66 2.04
CA GLY A 34 -14.87 3.47 0.99
C GLY A 34 -13.47 3.00 0.59
N LEU A 35 -13.12 1.76 0.92
CA LEU A 35 -11.82 1.12 0.64
C LEU A 35 -11.80 0.39 -0.71
N SER A 36 -12.98 0.12 -1.28
CA SER A 36 -13.14 -0.49 -2.61
C SER A 36 -14.31 0.16 -3.33
N GLU A 37 -14.26 0.16 -4.66
CA GLU A 37 -15.31 0.72 -5.52
C GLU A 37 -16.30 -0.37 -5.97
N THR A 38 -17.47 0.05 -6.45
CA THR A 38 -18.49 -0.86 -7.01
C THR A 38 -18.39 -0.96 -8.54
N GLU A 39 -19.01 -1.99 -9.12
CA GLU A 39 -19.07 -2.17 -10.58
C GLU A 39 -19.85 -1.05 -11.30
N GLU A 40 -20.68 -0.29 -10.60
CA GLU A 40 -21.44 0.84 -11.17
C GLU A 40 -20.50 1.97 -11.61
N VAL A 41 -19.45 2.21 -10.81
CA VAL A 41 -18.53 3.35 -10.92
C VAL A 41 -17.13 2.95 -11.37
N MET A 42 -16.81 1.65 -11.42
CA MET A 42 -15.53 1.13 -11.88
C MET A 42 -15.69 0.01 -12.90
N ASN A 43 -14.82 -0.01 -13.90
CA ASN A 43 -14.83 -1.05 -14.93
C ASN A 43 -14.60 -2.44 -14.27
N PRO A 44 -15.38 -3.47 -14.63
CA PRO A 44 -15.26 -4.80 -14.01
C PRO A 44 -13.87 -5.42 -14.13
N THR A 45 -13.15 -5.19 -15.24
CA THR A 45 -11.78 -5.68 -15.43
C THR A 45 -10.83 -5.02 -14.44
N MET A 46 -11.00 -3.72 -14.21
CA MET A 46 -10.21 -2.98 -13.23
C MET A 46 -10.56 -3.40 -11.80
N LEU A 47 -11.84 -3.61 -11.49
CA LEU A 47 -12.27 -4.11 -10.20
C LEU A 47 -11.71 -5.50 -9.90
N ALA A 48 -11.74 -6.42 -10.86
CA ALA A 48 -11.14 -7.74 -10.71
C ALA A 48 -9.62 -7.65 -10.52
N PHE A 49 -8.95 -6.77 -11.26
CA PHE A 49 -7.51 -6.53 -11.11
C PHE A 49 -7.16 -6.00 -9.71
N GLU A 50 -7.86 -4.97 -9.23
CA GLU A 50 -7.58 -4.38 -7.91
C GLU A 50 -7.91 -5.34 -6.77
N ARG A 51 -9.04 -6.06 -6.85
CA ARG A 51 -9.46 -6.97 -5.78
C ARG A 51 -8.67 -8.26 -5.73
N PHE A 52 -8.41 -8.89 -6.87
CA PHE A 52 -7.84 -10.25 -6.88
C PHE A 52 -6.38 -10.23 -7.25
N SER A 53 -6.03 -9.73 -8.44
CA SER A 53 -4.62 -9.79 -8.89
C SER A 53 -3.70 -8.96 -8.01
N MET A 54 -4.07 -7.71 -7.73
CA MET A 54 -3.32 -6.81 -6.88
C MET A 54 -3.63 -7.06 -5.41
N GLY A 55 -4.91 -7.08 -5.02
CA GLY A 55 -5.31 -7.24 -3.62
C GLY A 55 -4.73 -8.49 -2.93
N ILE A 56 -4.62 -9.63 -3.65
CA ILE A 56 -3.97 -10.83 -3.10
C ILE A 56 -2.47 -10.60 -2.90
N MET A 57 -1.79 -9.97 -3.86
CA MET A 57 -0.36 -9.64 -3.72
C MET A 57 -0.13 -8.65 -2.57
N ASP A 58 -1.00 -7.66 -2.44
CA ASP A 58 -0.97 -6.67 -1.36
C ASP A 58 -1.15 -7.36 0.00
N PHE A 59 -2.12 -8.27 0.14
CA PHE A 59 -2.31 -9.09 1.34
C PHE A 59 -1.05 -9.92 1.69
N LEU A 60 -0.42 -10.54 0.69
CA LEU A 60 0.73 -11.41 0.91
C LEU A 60 2.02 -10.65 1.28
N LEU A 61 2.16 -9.39 0.83
CA LEU A 61 3.44 -8.68 0.89
C LEU A 61 3.42 -7.39 1.71
N MET A 62 2.30 -6.68 1.80
CA MET A 62 2.27 -5.36 2.45
C MET A 62 2.39 -5.41 3.97
N TRP A 63 2.22 -6.57 4.62
CA TRP A 63 2.45 -6.68 6.07
C TRP A 63 3.93 -6.51 6.46
N ILE A 64 4.87 -6.69 5.51
CA ILE A 64 6.31 -6.68 5.77
C ILE A 64 6.79 -5.32 6.30
N LEU A 65 6.29 -4.22 5.73
CA LEU A 65 6.70 -2.86 6.12
C LEU A 65 6.18 -2.46 7.53
N PRO A 66 4.90 -2.69 7.90
CA PRO A 66 4.44 -2.58 9.29
C PRO A 66 5.28 -3.40 10.27
N VAL A 67 5.65 -4.64 9.91
CA VAL A 67 6.50 -5.48 10.76
C VAL A 67 7.88 -4.85 10.92
N SER A 68 8.46 -4.27 9.85
CA SER A 68 9.70 -3.48 9.98
C SER A 68 9.56 -2.34 11.00
N GLY A 69 8.49 -1.55 10.92
CA GLY A 69 8.23 -0.47 11.86
C GLY A 69 8.11 -0.96 13.32
N TYR A 70 7.45 -2.10 13.53
CA TYR A 70 7.37 -2.74 14.85
C TYR A 70 8.73 -3.21 15.36
N LEU A 71 9.50 -3.91 14.52
CA LEU A 71 10.84 -4.39 14.85
C LEU A 71 11.79 -3.23 15.18
N MET A 72 11.66 -2.11 14.45
CA MET A 72 12.40 -0.87 14.70
C MET A 72 12.09 -0.31 16.09
N ILE A 73 10.82 -0.28 16.51
CA ILE A 73 10.41 0.23 17.84
C ILE A 73 11.02 -0.61 18.97
N ILE A 74 11.04 -1.93 18.82
CA ILE A 74 11.58 -2.83 19.85
C ILE A 74 13.11 -3.02 19.76
N GLY A 75 13.78 -2.34 18.84
CA GLY A 75 15.23 -2.43 18.65
C GLY A 75 15.72 -3.79 18.13
N ASN A 76 14.89 -4.52 17.39
CA ASN A 76 15.26 -5.82 16.84
C ASN A 76 16.14 -5.66 15.59
N ALA A 77 17.31 -6.32 15.57
CA ALA A 77 18.32 -6.20 14.51
C ALA A 77 17.83 -6.58 13.08
N TRP A 78 16.68 -7.25 12.93
CA TRP A 78 16.10 -7.59 11.63
C TRP A 78 15.29 -6.46 11.01
N TRP A 79 14.98 -5.39 11.74
CA TRP A 79 14.20 -4.27 11.22
C TRP A 79 14.73 -3.70 9.88
N PRO A 80 16.05 -3.56 9.64
CA PRO A 80 16.58 -3.00 8.39
C PRO A 80 16.32 -3.91 7.19
N VAL A 81 16.43 -5.23 7.38
CA VAL A 81 16.17 -6.20 6.31
C VAL A 81 14.70 -6.15 5.90
N PHE A 82 13.78 -6.13 6.87
CA PHE A 82 12.35 -5.97 6.61
C PHE A 82 12.03 -4.59 6.01
N ALA A 83 12.76 -3.54 6.36
CA ALA A 83 12.57 -2.20 5.80
C ALA A 83 12.95 -2.16 4.31
N LEU A 84 14.05 -2.82 3.92
CA LEU A 84 14.47 -2.92 2.53
C LEU A 84 13.46 -3.70 1.69
N VAL A 85 13.03 -4.88 2.18
CA VAL A 85 12.06 -5.73 1.46
C VAL A 85 10.68 -5.07 1.42
N GLY A 86 10.16 -4.65 2.59
CA GLY A 86 8.87 -3.99 2.71
C GLY A 86 8.83 -2.65 1.96
N GLY A 87 9.92 -1.88 2.02
CA GLY A 87 10.05 -0.62 1.27
C GLY A 87 9.98 -0.86 -0.24
N ALA A 88 10.67 -1.87 -0.77
CA ALA A 88 10.58 -2.21 -2.19
C ALA A 88 9.15 -2.61 -2.60
N VAL A 89 8.42 -3.34 -1.75
CA VAL A 89 7.00 -3.67 -1.95
C VAL A 89 6.13 -2.41 -2.01
N TYR A 90 6.28 -1.50 -1.04
CA TYR A 90 5.53 -0.24 -0.97
C TYR A 90 5.97 0.81 -1.99
N LEU A 91 7.09 0.60 -2.68
CA LEU A 91 7.47 1.37 -3.86
C LEU A 91 6.78 0.80 -5.12
N TYR A 92 6.83 -0.53 -5.29
CA TYR A 92 6.35 -1.22 -6.48
C TYR A 92 4.83 -1.21 -6.59
N ILE A 93 4.11 -1.64 -5.54
CA ILE A 93 2.66 -1.83 -5.57
C ILE A 93 1.91 -0.52 -5.85
N PRO A 94 2.14 0.58 -5.09
CA PRO A 94 1.48 1.86 -5.37
C PRO A 94 1.85 2.44 -6.74
N GLY A 95 3.07 2.18 -7.22
CA GLY A 95 3.51 2.55 -8.57
C GLY A 95 2.71 1.84 -9.65
N CYS A 96 2.64 0.50 -9.59
CA CYS A 96 1.84 -0.31 -10.52
C CYS A 96 0.35 0.10 -10.51
N PHE A 97 -0.20 0.28 -9.32
CA PHE A 97 -1.58 0.74 -9.13
C PHE A 97 -1.85 2.11 -9.77
N THR A 98 -0.99 3.09 -9.49
CA THR A 98 -1.13 4.46 -10.01
C THR A 98 -1.00 4.48 -11.53
N ILE A 99 0.00 3.79 -12.09
CA ILE A 99 0.22 3.73 -13.53
C ILE A 99 -0.96 3.03 -14.23
N THR A 100 -1.44 1.90 -13.70
CA THR A 100 -2.60 1.20 -14.27
C THR A 100 -3.82 2.11 -14.31
N ARG A 101 -4.12 2.83 -13.22
CA ARG A 101 -5.24 3.80 -13.18
C ARG A 101 -5.11 4.88 -14.26
N ILE A 102 -3.93 5.46 -14.41
CA ILE A 102 -3.67 6.49 -15.43
C ILE A 102 -3.85 5.92 -16.85
N VAL A 103 -3.27 4.75 -17.13
CA VAL A 103 -3.33 4.12 -18.47
C VAL A 103 -4.76 3.74 -18.84
N LEU A 104 -5.51 3.11 -17.93
CA LEU A 104 -6.89 2.71 -18.16
C LEU A 104 -7.83 3.93 -18.26
N GLY A 105 -7.60 4.95 -17.43
CA GLY A 105 -8.34 6.21 -17.51
C GLY A 105 -8.14 6.94 -18.84
N LYS A 106 -6.89 6.99 -19.35
CA LYS A 106 -6.59 7.55 -20.69
C LYS A 106 -7.26 6.78 -21.83
N ARG A 107 -7.63 5.51 -21.61
CA ARG A 107 -8.38 4.68 -22.56
C ARG A 107 -9.91 4.80 -22.41
N GLY A 108 -10.39 5.70 -21.55
CA GLY A 108 -11.82 5.94 -21.33
C GLY A 108 -12.51 4.91 -20.43
N LEU A 109 -11.76 4.06 -19.71
CA LEU A 109 -12.38 3.16 -18.73
C LEU A 109 -12.77 3.92 -17.47
N LYS A 110 -13.87 3.48 -16.85
CA LYS A 110 -14.29 3.94 -15.53
C LYS A 110 -13.29 3.43 -14.48
N ILE A 111 -12.63 4.35 -13.77
CA ILE A 111 -11.58 4.04 -12.78
C ILE A 111 -11.98 4.39 -11.34
N GLY A 112 -13.28 4.39 -11.05
CA GLY A 112 -13.84 4.80 -9.77
C GLY A 112 -14.16 6.30 -9.70
N THR A 113 -14.71 6.70 -8.56
CA THR A 113 -15.11 8.07 -8.27
C THR A 113 -13.92 9.01 -8.17
N ARG A 114 -14.15 10.32 -8.39
CA ARG A 114 -13.08 11.33 -8.29
C ARG A 114 -12.47 11.38 -6.89
N SER A 115 -13.30 11.26 -5.86
CA SER A 115 -12.86 11.22 -4.45
C SER A 115 -11.95 10.02 -4.19
N ALA A 116 -12.35 8.82 -4.63
CA ALA A 116 -11.54 7.62 -4.43
C ALA A 116 -10.21 7.70 -5.17
N GLN A 117 -10.19 8.25 -6.40
CA GLN A 117 -8.95 8.48 -7.14
C GLN A 117 -8.00 9.42 -6.41
N ILE A 118 -8.49 10.52 -5.83
CA ILE A 118 -7.67 11.44 -5.05
C ILE A 118 -7.10 10.73 -3.82
N THR A 119 -7.94 10.03 -3.05
CA THR A 119 -7.50 9.27 -1.87
C THR A 119 -6.43 8.25 -2.24
N ALA A 120 -6.66 7.49 -3.31
CA ALA A 120 -5.74 6.51 -3.87
C ALA A 120 -4.36 7.11 -4.20
N TYR A 121 -4.32 8.27 -4.88
CA TYR A 121 -3.04 8.91 -5.24
C TYR A 121 -2.33 9.53 -4.04
N VAL A 122 -3.07 10.11 -3.10
CA VAL A 122 -2.48 10.66 -1.86
C VAL A 122 -1.84 9.54 -1.03
N LEU A 123 -2.56 8.43 -0.83
CA LEU A 123 -2.01 7.27 -0.10
C LEU A 123 -0.82 6.67 -0.83
N ALA A 124 -0.86 6.57 -2.16
CA ALA A 124 0.28 6.09 -2.95
C ALA A 124 1.55 6.93 -2.73
N VAL A 125 1.41 8.26 -2.67
CA VAL A 125 2.54 9.16 -2.37
C VAL A 125 3.03 8.96 -0.94
N LEU A 126 2.12 8.88 0.04
CA LEU A 126 2.49 8.68 1.45
C LEU A 126 3.25 7.36 1.65
N TRP A 127 2.78 6.28 1.04
CA TRP A 127 3.44 4.97 1.05
C TRP A 127 4.80 4.99 0.37
N THR A 128 4.92 5.69 -0.76
CA THR A 128 6.20 5.85 -1.46
C THR A 128 7.21 6.59 -0.59
N VAL A 129 6.80 7.67 0.07
CA VAL A 129 7.69 8.45 0.96
C VAL A 129 8.10 7.63 2.18
N ASP A 130 7.15 6.95 2.83
CA ASP A 130 7.43 6.09 3.99
C ASP A 130 8.41 4.96 3.63
N ALA A 131 8.21 4.30 2.48
CA ALA A 131 9.12 3.30 1.96
C ALA A 131 10.54 3.85 1.76
N LEU A 132 10.68 5.01 1.11
CA LEU A 132 11.99 5.63 0.87
C LEU A 132 12.69 6.02 2.17
N VAL A 133 11.95 6.53 3.16
CA VAL A 133 12.48 6.86 4.48
C VAL A 133 12.98 5.59 5.19
N MET A 134 12.15 4.54 5.26
CA MET A 134 12.51 3.29 5.91
C MET A 134 13.71 2.61 5.24
N MET A 135 13.76 2.61 3.90
CA MET A 135 14.91 2.09 3.17
C MET A 135 16.18 2.90 3.43
N SER A 136 16.09 4.23 3.44
CA SER A 136 17.25 5.11 3.71
C SER A 136 17.81 4.88 5.12
N LEU A 137 16.94 4.73 6.11
CA LEU A 137 17.36 4.40 7.48
C LEU A 137 18.01 3.01 7.54
N ALA A 138 17.46 2.03 6.83
CA ALA A 138 17.99 0.68 6.80
C ALA A 138 19.38 0.59 6.15
N ILE A 139 19.61 1.33 5.06
CA ILE A 139 20.91 1.43 4.40
C ILE A 139 21.96 1.98 5.38
N ASN A 140 21.61 3.07 6.08
CA ASN A 140 22.50 3.66 7.09
C ASN A 140 22.79 2.68 8.25
N GLU A 141 21.78 1.97 8.76
CA GLU A 141 21.96 1.00 9.84
C GLU A 141 22.85 -0.18 9.43
N LEU A 142 22.71 -0.64 8.18
CA LEU A 142 23.47 -1.77 7.63
C LEU A 142 24.85 -1.36 7.08
N ASN A 143 25.17 -0.06 7.02
CA ASN A 143 26.37 0.48 6.37
C ASN A 143 26.52 0.05 4.90
N LEU A 144 25.42 0.13 4.14
CA LEU A 144 25.37 -0.16 2.70
C LEU A 144 25.51 1.10 1.83
#